data_AF-A0A392U999-F1
#
_entry.id   AF-A0A392U999-F1
#
_cell.length_a   1.000
_cell.length_b   1.000
_cell.length_c   1.000
_cell.angle_alpha   90.00
_cell.angle_beta   90.00
_cell.angle_gamma   90.00
#
_symmetry.space_group_name_H-M   'P 1'
#
loop_
_entity.id
_entity.type
_entity.pdbx_description
1 polymer ?
#
loop_
_entity_poly.entity_id
_entity_poly.type
_entity_poly.pdbx_seq_one_letter_code
_entity_poly.pdbx_strand_id
1 'polypeptide(L)' 'MDNDSIFYVHPSEGLNSVLVTPLLTGSNYLAWSRSMRRALGAKNKLAFVDRSTPIPDLMDLNRSAWER' A
#
# COMPACT_ATOMS: atom_id res chain seq x y z
N MET A 1 19.98 4.79 4.96
CA MET A 1 18.78 4.16 4.38
C MET A 1 17.69 4.35 5.41
N ASP A 2 16.81 5.29 5.15
CA ASP A 2 15.78 5.72 6.09
C ASP A 2 14.62 4.72 6.01
N ASN A 3 14.65 3.74 6.90
CA ASN A 3 13.63 2.69 7.03
C ASN A 3 12.24 3.26 7.39
N ASP A 4 12.18 4.53 7.81
CA ASP A 4 10.95 5.26 8.15
C ASP A 4 10.37 6.07 6.97
N SER A 5 11.00 6.04 5.79
CA SER A 5 10.41 6.69 4.61
C SER A 5 9.10 6.00 4.24
N ILE A 6 8.05 6.79 4.01
CA ILE A 6 6.74 6.29 3.53
C ILE A 6 6.84 5.60 2.16
N PHE A 7 7.92 5.85 1.42
CA PHE A 7 8.24 5.25 0.13
C PHE A 7 9.18 4.04 0.23
N TYR A 8 9.58 3.66 1.45
CA TYR A 8 10.43 2.50 1.65
C TYR A 8 9.64 1.21 1.43
N VAL A 9 10.08 0.43 0.44
CA VAL A 9 9.60 -0.92 0.17
C VAL A 9 10.67 -1.90 0.62
N HIS A 10 10.36 -2.71 1.63
CA HIS A 10 11.31 -3.70 2.15
C HIS A 10 11.63 -4.75 1.06
N PRO A 11 12.89 -5.17 0.86
CA PRO A 11 13.26 -6.12 -0.21
C PRO A 11 12.54 -7.47 -0.18
N SER A 12 11.98 -7.87 0.98
CA SER A 12 11.17 -9.08 1.11
C SER A 12 9.72 -8.93 0.58
N GLU A 13 9.32 -7.71 0.21
CA GLU A 13 8.01 -7.40 -0.34
C GLU A 13 7.95 -7.79 -1.83
N GLY A 14 7.69 -9.06 -2.13
CA GLY A 14 7.52 -9.54 -3.50
C GLY A 14 6.26 -9.01 -4.21
N LEU A 15 6.21 -9.16 -5.54
CA LEU A 15 5.15 -8.69 -6.44
C LEU A 15 3.72 -9.14 -6.05
N ASN A 16 3.59 -10.25 -5.30
CA ASN A 16 2.32 -10.90 -4.95
C ASN A 16 1.96 -10.80 -3.46
N SER A 17 2.55 -9.85 -2.71
CA SER A 17 2.61 -9.98 -1.25
C SER A 17 1.34 -9.62 -0.47
N VAL A 18 0.29 -9.11 -1.12
CA VAL A 18 -0.98 -8.78 -0.46
C VAL A 18 -1.99 -9.91 -0.68
N LEU A 19 -1.87 -10.97 0.12
CA LEU A 19 -2.90 -12.01 0.22
C LEU A 19 -3.91 -11.61 1.30
N VAL A 20 -5.15 -11.29 0.90
CA VAL A 20 -6.22 -10.92 1.83
C VAL A 20 -7.23 -12.06 1.95
N THR A 21 -7.41 -12.54 3.18
CA THR A 21 -8.43 -13.53 3.51
C THR A 21 -9.46 -12.89 4.46
N PRO A 22 -10.78 -13.03 4.20
CA PRO A 22 -11.41 -13.69 3.06
C PRO A 22 -11.27 -12.87 1.76
N LEU A 23 -11.35 -13.54 0.60
CA LEU A 23 -11.51 -12.88 -0.71
C LEU A 23 -12.84 -12.13 -0.77
N LEU A 24 -12.90 -11.06 -1.56
CA LEU A 24 -14.12 -10.28 -1.73
C LEU A 24 -15.22 -11.14 -2.37
N THR A 25 -16.37 -11.18 -1.71
CA THR A 25 -17.63 -11.69 -2.23
C THR A 25 -18.68 -10.59 -2.12
N GLY A 26 -19.82 -10.74 -2.78
CA GLY A 26 -20.87 -9.71 -2.75
C GLY A 26 -21.37 -9.35 -1.34
N SER A 27 -21.33 -10.28 -0.39
CA SER A 27 -21.89 -10.10 0.95
C SER A 27 -20.86 -9.74 2.03
N ASN A 28 -19.55 -9.86 1.76
CA ASN A 28 -18.52 -9.77 2.80
C ASN A 28 -17.69 -8.48 2.78
N TYR A 29 -18.11 -7.45 2.04
CA TYR A 29 -17.35 -6.22 1.82
C TYR A 29 -16.79 -5.60 3.12
N LEU A 30 -17.55 -5.58 4.21
CA LEU A 30 -17.09 -5.00 5.48
C LEU A 30 -15.95 -5.83 6.12
N ALA A 31 -15.98 -7.16 6.00
CA ALA A 31 -14.90 -8.02 6.49
C ALA A 31 -13.68 -7.90 5.58
N TRP A 32 -13.88 -8.00 4.26
CA TRP A 32 -12.82 -7.87 3.27
C TRP A 32 -12.11 -6.51 3.35
N SER A 33 -12.85 -5.41 3.42
CA SER A 33 -12.26 -4.05 3.47
C SER A 33 -11.40 -3.84 4.71
N ARG A 34 -11.80 -4.37 5.86
CA ARG A 34 -10.99 -4.34 7.09
C ARG A 34 -9.71 -5.17 6.95
N SER A 35 -9.81 -6.38 6.41
CA SER A 35 -8.64 -7.23 6.16
C SER A 35 -7.68 -6.60 5.14
N MET A 36 -8.21 -6.02 4.06
CA MET A 36 -7.44 -5.32 3.03
C MET A 36 -6.72 -4.08 3.59
N ARG A 37 -7.42 -3.23 4.37
CA ARG A 37 -6.79 -2.07 5.01
C ARG A 37 -5.64 -2.46 5.93
N ARG A 38 -5.79 -3.55 6.70
CA ARG A 38 -4.73 -4.08 7.56
C ARG A 38 -3.53 -4.60 6.76
N ALA A 39 -3.79 -5.39 5.72
CA ALA A 39 -2.73 -5.94 4.87
C ALA A 39 -1.94 -4.84 4.14
N LEU A 40 -2.63 -3.79 3.67
CA LEU A 40 -2.00 -2.63 3.05
C LEU A 40 -1.26 -1.75 4.06
N GLY A 41 -1.84 -1.53 5.24
CA GLY A 41 -1.23 -0.74 6.32
C GLY A 41 0.07 -1.35 6.84
N ALA A 42 0.13 -2.68 6.99
CA ALA A 42 1.34 -3.40 7.38
C ALA A 42 2.52 -3.24 6.39
N LYS A 43 2.24 -2.76 5.18
CA LYS A 43 3.20 -2.59 4.09
C LYS A 43 3.39 -1.12 3.69
N ASN A 44 2.85 -0.16 4.47
CA ASN A 44 2.81 1.27 4.15
C ASN A 44 2.11 1.61 2.82
N LYS A 45 1.30 0.70 2.26
CA LYS A 45 0.61 0.89 0.97
C LYS A 45 -0.75 1.57 1.10
N LEU A 46 -1.30 1.63 2.31
CA LEU A 46 -2.66 2.16 2.53
C LEU A 46 -2.77 3.63 2.13
N ALA A 47 -1.77 4.44 2.48
CA ALA A 47 -1.75 5.89 2.22
C ALA A 47 -1.72 6.23 0.71
N PHE A 48 -1.25 5.30 -0.12
CA PHE A 48 -1.30 5.42 -1.59
C PHE A 48 -2.70 5.13 -2.14
N VAL A 49 -3.37 4.12 -1.57
CA VAL A 49 -4.71 3.67 -2.02
C VAL A 49 -5.82 4.63 -1.57
N ASP A 50 -5.73 5.13 -0.33
CA ASP A 50 -6.71 6.08 0.21
C ASP A 50 -6.43 7.54 -0.19
N ARG A 51 -5.35 7.77 -0.94
CA ARG A 51 -4.87 9.08 -1.42
C ARG A 51 -4.50 10.05 -0.30
N SER A 52 -4.21 9.56 0.91
CA SER A 52 -3.66 10.38 1.99
C SER A 52 -2.25 10.89 1.66
N THR A 53 -1.48 10.13 0.87
CA THR A 53 -0.21 10.61 0.29
C THR A 53 -0.51 11.27 -1.06
N PRO A 54 -0.26 12.59 -1.21
CA PRO A 54 -0.46 13.27 -2.48
C PRO A 54 0.48 12.72 -3.54
N ILE A 55 0.03 12.74 -4.79
CA ILE A 55 0.86 12.39 -5.94
C ILE A 55 1.98 13.44 -6.02
N PRO A 56 3.27 13.04 -5.94
CA PRO A 56 4.37 13.99 -6.07
C PRO A 56 4.36 14.65 -7.45
N ASP A 57 4.87 15.88 -7.51
CA ASP A 57 5.06 16.58 -8.79
C ASP A 57 6.00 15.78 -9.70
N LEU A 58 5.90 16.02 -11.01
CA LEU A 58 6.68 15.30 -12.02
C LEU A 58 8.19 15.45 -11.82
N MET A 59 8.62 16.55 -11.21
CA MET A 59 10.03 16.87 -10.93
C MET A 59 10.48 16.48 -9.51
N ASP A 60 9.59 15.92 -8.68
CA ASP A 60 9.94 15.48 -7.33
C ASP A 60 10.83 14.24 -7.39
N LEU A 61 11.95 14.25 -6.64
CA LEU A 61 12.86 13.12 -6.53
C LEU A 61 12.16 11.85 -6.01
N ASN A 62 11.10 12.02 -5.22
CA ASN A 62 10.30 10.92 -4.67
C ASN A 62 9.28 10.35 -5.67
N ARG A 63 9.09 10.97 -6.85
CA ARG A 63 8.12 10.51 -7.86
C ARG A 63 8.39 9.07 -8.29
N SER A 64 9.65 8.76 -8.57
CA SER A 64 10.09 7.41 -8.95
C SER A 64 9.90 6.35 -7.85
N ALA A 65 9.82 6.78 -6.58
CA ALA A 65 9.56 5.90 -5.45
C ALA A 65 8.05 5.74 -5.19
N TRP A 66 7.23 6.76 -5.50
CA TRP A 66 5.77 6.69 -5.45
C TRP A 66 5.17 5.81 -6.55
N GLU A 67 5.77 5.79 -7.75
CA GLU A 67 5.28 5.01 -8.91
C GLU A 67 5.63 3.50 -8.86
N ARG A 68 6.39 3.06 -7.85
CA ARG A 68 6.99 1.72 -7.82
C ARG A 68 6.05 0.61 -7.35
#